data_AF-A0A352D2Q5-F1
#
_entry.id   AF-A0A352D2Q5-F1
#
_cell.length_a   1.000
_cell.length_b   1.000
_cell.length_c   1.000
_cell.angle_alpha   90.00
_cell.angle_beta   90.00
_cell.angle_gamma   90.00
#
_symmetry.space_group_name_H-M   'P 1'
#
loop_
_entity.id
_entity.type
_entity.pdbx_description
1 polymer ?
#
loop_
_entity_poly.entity_id
_entity_poly.type
_entity_poly.pdbx_seq_one_letter_code
_entity_poly.pdbx_strand_id
1 'polypeptide(L)' 'MIKNIISPFQSVLLQKRLCVGCTNPLDKAKRLGKLSERRELIECKCKRRYVYNKELNEYQRATFQEEQQFLKSLNKKPSL' A
#
# COMPACT_ATOMS: atom_id res chain seq x y z
N MET A 1 33.16 -2.44 6.82
CA MET A 1 32.29 -1.26 6.62
C MET A 1 30.89 -1.61 7.12
N ILE A 2 30.70 -1.49 8.43
CA ILE A 2 29.44 -1.78 9.11
C ILE A 2 28.79 -0.42 9.36
N LYS A 3 28.19 0.16 8.31
CA LYS A 3 27.31 1.32 8.50
C LYS A 3 25.97 0.76 8.95
N ASN A 4 25.85 0.59 10.27
CA ASN A 4 24.66 0.38 11.07
C ASN A 4 23.34 0.48 10.28
N ILE A 5 22.97 -0.61 9.60
CA ILE A 5 21.85 -1.56 9.83
C ILE A 5 20.72 -1.06 10.75
N ILE A 6 20.42 0.23 10.76
CA ILE A 6 19.23 0.79 11.39
C ILE A 6 18.28 1.10 10.23
N SER A 7 17.48 0.10 9.85
CA SER A 7 16.38 0.36 8.93
C SER A 7 15.47 1.42 9.56
N PRO A 8 15.00 2.43 8.79
CA PRO A 8 14.08 3.41 9.33
C PRO A 8 12.86 2.68 9.88
N PHE A 9 12.37 3.10 11.04
CA PHE A 9 11.26 2.45 11.75
C PHE A 9 10.03 2.21 10.84
N GLN A 10 9.81 3.12 9.88
CA GLN A 10 8.75 2.99 8.87
C GLN A 10 8.91 1.72 8.01
N SER A 11 10.13 1.40 7.57
CA SER A 11 10.41 0.19 6.79
C SER A 11 10.21 -1.07 7.64
N VAL A 12 10.59 -1.04 8.91
CA VAL A 12 10.36 -2.16 9.84
C VAL A 12 8.86 -2.44 10.02
N LEU A 13 8.05 -1.39 10.16
CA LEU A 13 6.60 -1.54 10.25
C LEU A 13 6.00 -2.14 8.97
N LEU A 14 6.45 -1.69 7.80
CA LEU A 14 5.99 -2.23 6.51
C LEU A 14 6.40 -3.69 6.30
N GLN A 15 7.63 -4.06 6.66
CA GLN A 15 8.10 -5.45 6.66
C GLN A 15 7.25 -6.33 7.59
N LYS A 16 6.83 -5.79 8.74
CA LYS A 16 5.86 -6.44 9.64
C LYS A 16 4.41 -6.34 9.18
N ARG A 17 4.15 -5.82 7.97
CA ARG A 17 2.81 -5.65 7.38
C ARG A 17 1.89 -4.75 8.22
N LEU A 18 2.47 -3.76 8.89
CA LEU A 18 1.76 -2.81 9.75
C LEU A 18 1.70 -1.42 9.11
N CYS A 19 0.61 -0.71 9.40
CA CYS A 19 0.45 0.68 9.01
C CYS A 19 1.49 1.58 9.72
N VAL A 20 2.28 2.32 8.95
CA VAL A 20 3.27 3.28 9.51
C VAL A 20 2.67 4.39 10.38
N GLY A 21 1.35 4.61 10.34
CA GLY A 21 0.69 5.68 11.09
C GLY A 21 -0.14 5.22 12.30
N CYS A 22 -0.77 4.04 12.24
CA CYS A 22 -1.66 3.56 13.31
C CYS A 22 -1.40 2.12 13.74
N THR A 23 -0.29 1.53 13.26
CA THR A 23 0.18 0.16 13.53
C THR A 23 -0.81 -0.97 13.28
N ASN A 24 -1.99 -0.68 12.71
CA ASN A 24 -2.98 -1.69 12.37
C ASN A 24 -2.44 -2.63 11.26
N PRO A 25 -2.74 -3.94 11.31
CA PRO A 25 -2.35 -4.88 10.27
C PRO A 25 -2.91 -4.46 8.90
N LEU A 26 -2.03 -4.41 7.90
CA LEU A 26 -2.38 -4.08 6.51
C LEU A 26 -3.08 -5.25 5.80
N ASP A 27 -2.93 -6.47 6.30
CA ASP A 27 -3.67 -7.64 5.82
C ASP A 27 -5.19 -7.52 6.02
N LYS A 28 -5.60 -6.77 7.06
CA LYS A 28 -7.00 -6.48 7.38
C LYS A 28 -7.49 -5.16 6.76
N ALA A 29 -6.65 -4.50 5.96
CA ALA A 29 -7.00 -3.24 5.33
C ALA A 29 -8.03 -3.44 4.19
N LYS A 30 -8.80 -2.40 3.91
CA LYS A 30 -9.79 -2.41 2.83
C LYS A 30 -9.07 -2.43 1.48
N ARG A 31 -9.37 -3.39 0.59
CA ARG A 31 -8.86 -3.37 -0.79
C ARG A 31 -9.70 -2.40 -1.61
N LEU A 32 -9.07 -1.36 -2.16
CA LEU A 32 -9.75 -0.34 -2.97
C LEU A 32 -9.88 -0.78 -4.43
N GLY A 33 -8.85 -1.41 -4.98
CA GLY A 33 -8.88 -1.91 -6.36
C GLY A 33 -7.52 -2.39 -6.85
N LYS A 34 -7.50 -2.94 -8.06
CA LYS A 34 -6.28 -3.37 -8.75
C LYS A 34 -5.63 -2.18 -9.47
N LEU A 35 -4.34 -1.99 -9.27
CA LEU A 35 -3.49 -1.10 -10.09
C LEU A 35 -2.92 -1.86 -11.29
N SER A 36 -2.60 -3.15 -11.08
CA SER A 36 -2.26 -4.12 -12.12
C SER A 36 -2.69 -5.52 -11.65
N GLU A 37 -2.45 -6.57 -12.45
CA GLU A 37 -2.77 -7.95 -12.03
C GLU A 37 -2.11 -8.35 -10.69
N ARG A 38 -0.90 -7.81 -10.46
CA ARG A 38 -0.05 -8.17 -9.32
C ARG A 38 -0.01 -7.10 -8.23
N ARG A 39 -0.53 -5.90 -8.49
CA ARG A 39 -0.54 -4.79 -7.54
C ARG A 39 -1.95 -4.32 -7.19
N GLU A 40 -2.20 -4.18 -5.90
CA GLU A 40 -3.50 -3.73 -5.38
C GLU A 40 -3.33 -2.51 -4.49
N LEU A 41 -4.22 -1.53 -4.66
CA LEU A 41 -4.32 -0.40 -3.75
C LEU A 41 -5.19 -0.81 -2.56
N ILE A 42 -4.68 -0.55 -1.36
CA ILE A 42 -5.37 -0.83 -0.09
C ILE A 42 -5.43 0.44 0.77
N GLU A 43 -6.48 0.55 1.58
CA GLU A 43 -6.70 1.65 2.52
C GLU A 43 -6.76 1.10 3.95
N CYS A 44 -5.86 1.60 4.79
CA CYS A 44 -5.88 1.31 6.22
C CYS A 44 -7.07 2.03 6.90
N LYS A 45 -7.49 1.56 8.08
CA LYS A 45 -8.55 2.21 8.87
C LYS A 45 -8.29 3.70 9.15
N CYS A 46 -7.02 4.10 9.25
CA CYS A 46 -6.61 5.49 9.42
C CYS A 46 -6.52 6.29 8.11
N LYS A 47 -7.10 5.80 7.02
CA LYS A 47 -7.16 6.42 5.69
C LYS A 47 -5.85 6.51 4.90
N ARG A 48 -4.74 6.05 5.46
CA ARG A 48 -3.48 5.91 4.70
C ARG A 48 -3.60 4.80 3.66
N ARG A 49 -3.08 5.07 2.46
CA ARG A 49 -3.10 4.15 1.34
C ARG A 49 -1.75 3.49 1.12
N TYR A 50 -1.80 2.22 0.74
CA TYR A 50 -0.63 1.39 0.46
C TYR A 50 -0.87 0.60 -0.81
N VAL A 51 0.22 0.18 -1.43
CA VAL A 51 0.20 -0.78 -2.53
C VAL A 51 0.71 -2.11 -2.00
N TYR A 52 -0.10 -3.14 -2.23
CA TYR A 52 0.27 -4.52 -1.97
C TYR A 52 0.78 -5.15 -3.27
N ASN A 53 2.03 -5.60 -3.25
CA ASN A 53 2.61 -6.39 -4.33
C ASN A 53 2.45 -7.88 -4.01
N LYS A 54 1.63 -8.58 -4.80
CA LYS A 54 1.35 -10.01 -4.62
C LYS A 54 2.56 -10.90 -4.86
N GLU A 55 3.46 -10.51 -5.76
CA GLU A 55 4.62 -11.33 -6.12
C GLU A 55 5.66 -11.34 -5.01
N LEU A 56 5.93 -10.16 -4.46
CA LEU A 56 6.90 -9.99 -3.38
C LEU A 56 6.25 -10.20 -2.00
N ASN A 57 4.92 -10.27 -1.94
CA ASN A 57 4.15 -10.31 -0.71
C ASN A 57 4.48 -9.14 0.24
N GLU A 58 4.63 -7.95 -0.34
CA GLU A 58 5.13 -6.76 0.34
C GLU A 58 4.14 -5.60 0.27
N TYR A 59 4.20 -4.74 1.29
CA TYR A 59 3.48 -3.48 1.33
C TYR A 59 4.43 -2.30 1.20
N GLN A 60 4.04 -1.34 0.39
CA GLN A 60 4.68 -0.03 0.28
C GLN A 60 3.64 1.07 0.37
N ARG A 61 4.05 2.28 0.78
CA ARG A 61 3.13 3.43 0.71
C ARG A 61 2.74 3.68 -0.74
N ALA A 62 1.47 4.00 -0.98
CA ALA A 62 1.03 4.36 -2.32
C ALA A 62 1.71 5.66 -2.75
N THR A 63 2.22 5.66 -3.98
CA THR A 63 2.75 6.87 -4.61
C THR A 63 1.62 7.74 -5.13
N PHE A 64 1.88 9.03 -5.33
CA PHE A 64 0.88 9.95 -5.90
C PHE A 64 0.39 9.47 -7.28
N GLN A 65 1.29 8.94 -8.11
CA GLN A 65 0.95 8.42 -9.43
C GLN A 65 0.00 7.22 -9.35
N GLU A 66 0.24 6.28 -8.43
CA GLU A 66 -0.64 5.11 -8.23
C GLU A 66 -2.03 5.53 -7.74
N GLU A 67 -2.11 6.54 -6.87
CA GLU A 67 -3.40 7.10 -6.45
C GLU A 67 -4.15 7.75 -7.62
N GLN A 68 -3.46 8.53 -8.47
CA GLN A 68 -4.05 9.12 -9.67
C GLN A 68 -4.51 8.06 -10.67
N GLN A 69 -3.74 6.99 -10.85
CA GLN A 69 -4.11 5.87 -11.71
C GLN A 69 -5.39 5.20 -11.21
N PHE A 70 -5.52 4.98 -9.90
CA PHE A 70 -6.72 4.43 -9.31
C PHE A 70 -7.93 5.36 -9.50
N LEU A 71 -7.78 6.66 -9.31
CA LEU A 71 -8.87 7.62 -9.56
C LEU A 71 -9.33 7.59 -11.03
N LYS A 72 -8.40 7.51 -11.98
CA LYS A 72 -8.73 7.36 -13.40
C LYS A 72 -9.45 6.05 -13.71
N SER A 73 -9.11 4.96 -13.03
CA SER A 73 -9.79 3.66 -13.24
C SER A 73 -11.22 3.64 -12.68
N LEU A 74 -11.50 4.43 -11.64
CA LEU A 74 -12.87 4.65 -11.15
C LEU A 74 -13.71 5.43 -12.16
N ASN A 75 -13.17 6.52 -12.72
CA ASN A 75 -13.89 7.37 -13.67
C ASN A 75 -14.13 6.71 -15.04
N LYS A 76 -13.36 5.67 -15.37
CA LYS A 76 -13.55 4.89 -16.61
C LYS A 76 -14.60 3.79 -16.48
N LYS A 77 -15.09 3.46 -15.28
CA LYS A 77 -16.23 2.55 -15.16
C LYS A 77 -17.46 3.31 -15.66
N PRO A 78 -18.10 2.88 -16.75
CA PRO A 78 -19.39 3.44 -17.11
C PRO A 78 -20.33 3.13 -15.95
N SER A 79 -20.99 4.15 -15.44
CA SER A 79 -22.27 3.97 -14.75
C SER A 79 -23.17 3.18 -15.70
N LEU A 80 -23.31 1.88 -15.42
CA LEU A 80 -24.37 1.04 -15.95
C LEU A 80 -25.72 1.63 -15.57
#